data_AF-A0A816G5F8-F1
#
_entry.id   AF-A0A816G5F8-F1
#
_cell.length_a   1.000
_cell.length_b   1.000
_cell.length_c   1.000
_cell.angle_alpha   90.00
_cell.angle_beta   90.00
_cell.angle_gamma   90.00
#
_symmetry.space_group_name_H-M   'P 1'
#
loop_
_entity.id
_entity.type
_entity.pdbx_description
1 polymer ?
#
loop_
_entity_poly.entity_id
_entity_poly.type
_entity_poly.pdbx_seq_one_letter_code
_entity_poly.pdbx_strand_id
1 'polypeptide(L)'
;MLCDEDACQYRLKSFGCPANQHKYIINGNKQITAVDYFNDIWKFPLRYPHLPVVKLYHPNDNNRLYALPMELDGVDEGQPNLQAITTEQYIKTTRKTLVHPDKCYRMIHRVVDKRRFNHNSYLRKFGIIVDVNKMLLISGRILPSPEIKYKLSDIDQYDIIEGVQIGRWWLNKFFKKVHEIRTWAIVLVSQHKPDDQQICLTRNFSQRILQVMSKYGVRFNSVPIEKYDAAILQTILNRMNELKMLGCEVIIYILDQVGDEMYNAIKQFAKIKI
;
A
#
# COMPACT_ATOMS: atom_id res chain seq x y z
N MET A 1 -24.51 -25.16 7.17
CA MET A 1 -24.01 -23.85 7.63
C MET A 1 -24.60 -23.67 9.01
N LEU A 2 -23.97 -24.24 10.03
CA LEU A 2 -24.46 -24.22 11.40
C LEU A 2 -24.10 -22.84 11.96
N CYS A 3 -25.05 -21.90 11.86
CA CYS A 3 -25.06 -20.73 12.71
C CYS A 3 -25.61 -21.20 14.06
N ASP A 4 -24.74 -21.71 14.92
CA ASP A 4 -25.12 -22.10 16.28
C ASP A 4 -25.09 -20.86 17.17
N GLU A 5 -26.26 -20.47 17.68
CA GLU A 5 -26.45 -19.38 18.65
C GLU A 5 -25.74 -19.63 20.00
N ASP A 6 -25.08 -20.79 20.15
CA ASP A 6 -24.28 -21.22 21.30
C ASP A 6 -22.76 -21.26 21.05
N ALA A 7 -22.26 -20.64 19.96
CA ALA A 7 -20.83 -20.63 19.66
C ALA A 7 -20.02 -19.87 20.73
N CYS A 8 -19.26 -20.60 21.54
CA CYS A 8 -18.33 -20.03 22.50
C CYS A 8 -17.23 -19.22 21.78
N GLN A 9 -17.15 -17.92 22.09
CA GLN A 9 -16.12 -17.04 21.53
C GLN A 9 -14.81 -17.12 22.35
N TYR A 10 -13.70 -17.32 21.65
CA TYR A 10 -12.37 -17.36 22.24
C TYR A 10 -11.39 -16.46 21.49
N ARG A 11 -10.27 -16.13 22.14
CA ARG A 11 -9.15 -15.42 21.52
C ARG A 11 -7.99 -16.35 21.23
N LEU A 12 -7.39 -16.19 20.06
CA LEU A 12 -6.17 -16.88 19.66
C LEU A 12 -5.00 -16.47 20.57
N LYS A 13 -4.30 -17.47 21.13
CA LYS A 13 -3.03 -17.28 21.85
C LYS A 13 -1.84 -17.72 21.02
N SER A 14 -1.89 -18.94 20.48
CA SER A 14 -0.80 -19.51 19.68
C SER A 14 -1.24 -20.79 18.96
N PHE A 15 -0.36 -21.35 18.13
CA PHE A 15 -0.53 -22.69 17.56
C PHE A 15 0.27 -23.71 18.37
N GLY A 16 -0.29 -24.92 18.53
CA GLY A 16 0.31 -26.05 19.23
C GLY A 16 0.94 -27.08 18.30
N CYS A 17 1.18 -28.29 18.81
CA CYS A 17 1.57 -29.44 18.01
C CYS A 17 0.40 -29.93 17.13
N PRO A 18 0.68 -30.74 16.09
CA PRO A 18 -0.32 -31.45 15.30
C PRO A 18 -1.38 -32.16 16.15
N ALA A 19 -2.65 -32.20 15.69
CA ALA A 19 -3.75 -32.81 16.43
C ALA A 19 -3.54 -34.31 16.73
N ASN A 20 -2.84 -35.05 15.86
CA ASN A 20 -2.45 -36.44 16.11
C ASN A 20 -1.39 -36.62 17.21
N GLN A 21 -0.70 -35.55 17.60
CA GLN A 21 0.30 -35.54 18.67
C GLN A 21 -0.20 -34.84 19.93
N HIS A 22 -1.18 -33.94 19.80
CA HIS A 22 -1.76 -33.24 20.92
C HIS A 22 -2.54 -34.21 21.82
N LYS A 23 -2.35 -34.10 23.14
CA LYS A 23 -3.00 -34.97 24.13
C LYS A 23 -3.81 -34.16 25.13
N TYR A 24 -5.06 -34.56 25.34
CA TYR A 24 -5.91 -34.05 26.41
C TYR A 24 -5.81 -34.96 27.65
N ILE A 25 -5.91 -34.36 28.83
CA ILE A 25 -5.99 -35.10 30.10
C ILE A 25 -7.46 -35.19 30.49
N ILE A 26 -7.97 -36.42 30.63
CA ILE A 26 -9.36 -36.72 30.99
C ILE A 26 -9.36 -37.52 32.29
N ASN A 27 -10.32 -37.21 33.17
CA ASN A 27 -10.53 -37.92 34.45
C ASN A 27 -9.26 -38.05 35.29
N GLY A 28 -8.53 -36.94 35.44
CA GLY A 28 -7.43 -36.80 36.39
C GLY A 28 -6.09 -37.39 35.98
N ASN A 29 -6.01 -38.39 35.09
CA ASN A 29 -4.72 -38.97 34.66
C ASN A 29 -4.70 -39.70 33.29
N LYS A 30 -5.84 -39.86 32.59
CA LYS A 30 -5.85 -40.56 31.29
C LYS A 30 -5.53 -39.57 30.17
N GLN A 31 -4.47 -39.84 29.41
CA GLN A 31 -4.15 -39.06 28.21
C GLN A 31 -4.83 -39.68 26.99
N ILE A 32 -5.51 -38.86 26.20
CA ILE A 32 -6.10 -39.24 24.91
C ILE A 32 -5.61 -38.27 23.84
N THR A 33 -5.35 -38.74 22.62
CA THR A 33 -4.96 -37.82 21.54
C THR A 33 -6.14 -36.94 21.14
N ALA A 34 -5.90 -35.79 20.51
CA ALA A 34 -7.00 -34.96 20.05
C ALA A 34 -7.83 -35.67 18.96
N VAL A 35 -7.18 -36.49 18.12
CA VAL A 35 -7.86 -37.32 17.12
C VAL A 35 -8.84 -38.29 17.79
N ASP A 36 -8.37 -39.07 18.76
CA ASP A 36 -9.20 -40.06 19.45
C ASP A 36 -10.29 -39.36 20.27
N TYR A 37 -9.98 -38.21 20.90
CA TYR A 37 -10.96 -37.44 21.67
C TYR A 37 -12.14 -37.00 20.81
N PHE A 38 -11.88 -36.35 19.66
CA PHE A 38 -12.96 -35.87 18.80
C PHE A 38 -13.67 -37.02 18.06
N ASN A 39 -12.96 -38.09 17.71
CA ASN A 39 -13.58 -39.27 17.11
C ASN A 39 -14.48 -40.04 18.09
N ASP A 40 -13.99 -40.31 19.30
CA ASP A 40 -14.67 -41.21 20.22
C ASP A 40 -15.77 -40.50 21.01
N ILE A 41 -15.51 -39.27 21.47
CA ILE A 41 -16.43 -38.51 22.32
C ILE A 41 -17.38 -37.67 21.47
N TRP A 42 -16.86 -36.94 20.49
CA TRP A 42 -17.65 -36.02 19.67
C TRP A 42 -18.16 -36.64 18.37
N LYS A 43 -17.79 -37.91 18.07
CA LYS A 43 -18.14 -38.61 16.82
C LYS A 43 -17.75 -37.81 15.58
N PHE A 44 -16.65 -37.06 15.67
CA PHE A 44 -16.13 -36.21 14.62
C PHE A 44 -14.71 -36.67 14.23
N PRO A 45 -14.56 -37.48 13.16
CA PRO A 45 -13.26 -37.88 12.66
C PRO A 45 -12.57 -36.69 11.97
N LEU A 46 -11.44 -36.26 12.53
CA LEU A 46 -10.61 -35.17 11.95
C LEU A 46 -10.08 -35.58 10.58
N ARG A 47 -10.24 -34.71 9.57
CA ARG A 47 -9.79 -34.98 8.20
C ARG A 47 -8.31 -34.63 7.99
N TYR A 48 -7.80 -33.69 8.77
CA TYR A 48 -6.47 -33.12 8.68
C TYR A 48 -5.75 -33.21 10.04
N PRO A 49 -5.54 -34.43 10.58
CA PRO A 49 -4.96 -34.62 11.91
C PRO A 49 -3.48 -34.17 12.02
N HIS A 50 -2.83 -33.87 10.90
CA HIS A 50 -1.48 -33.33 10.82
C HIS A 50 -1.43 -31.80 11.05
N LEU A 51 -2.56 -31.10 10.99
CA LEU A 51 -2.63 -29.67 11.27
C LEU A 51 -2.51 -29.39 12.77
N PRO A 52 -1.92 -28.25 13.17
CA PRO A 52 -1.72 -27.92 14.57
C PRO A 52 -3.05 -27.64 15.27
N VAL A 53 -3.10 -27.91 16.57
CA VAL A 53 -4.19 -27.41 17.42
C VAL A 53 -4.03 -25.90 17.63
N VAL A 54 -5.13 -25.19 17.68
CA VAL A 54 -5.21 -23.77 17.99
C VAL A 54 -5.39 -23.62 19.50
N LYS A 55 -4.46 -22.91 20.15
CA LYS A 55 -4.54 -22.61 21.57
C LYS A 55 -5.30 -21.31 21.78
N LEU A 56 -6.38 -21.43 22.54
CA LEU A 56 -7.40 -20.41 22.73
C LEU A 56 -7.57 -20.11 24.22
N TYR A 57 -8.01 -18.90 24.55
CA TYR A 57 -8.40 -18.54 25.91
C TYR A 57 -9.70 -17.73 25.88
N HIS A 58 -10.44 -17.79 26.98
CA HIS A 58 -11.66 -17.01 27.11
C HIS A 58 -11.30 -15.57 27.52
N PRO A 59 -11.87 -14.51 26.92
CA PRO A 59 -11.51 -13.13 27.27
C PRO A 59 -11.70 -12.77 28.75
N ASN A 60 -12.62 -13.45 29.44
CA ASN A 60 -12.90 -13.26 30.86
C ASN A 60 -12.11 -14.23 31.77
N ASP A 61 -11.38 -15.20 31.22
CA ASP A 61 -10.51 -16.12 31.96
C ASP A 61 -9.25 -16.46 31.13
N ASN A 62 -8.19 -15.69 31.37
CA ASN A 62 -6.92 -15.83 30.66
C ASN A 62 -6.03 -16.96 31.22
N ASN A 63 -6.39 -17.55 32.36
CA ASN A 63 -5.59 -18.60 33.01
C ASN A 63 -5.86 -19.97 32.38
N ARG A 64 -7.09 -20.20 31.92
CA ARG A 64 -7.46 -21.45 31.29
C ARG A 64 -7.19 -21.41 29.78
N LEU A 65 -6.36 -22.33 29.33
CA LEU A 65 -6.08 -22.54 27.92
C LEU A 65 -6.91 -23.70 27.38
N TYR A 66 -7.61 -23.45 26.28
CA TYR A 66 -8.30 -24.45 25.48
C TYR A 66 -7.43 -24.75 24.26
N ALA A 67 -7.48 -25.99 23.77
CA ALA A 67 -6.83 -26.36 22.52
C ALA A 67 -7.86 -27.05 21.66
N LEU A 68 -8.11 -26.53 20.46
CA LEU A 68 -9.05 -27.08 19.49
C LEU A 68 -8.30 -27.45 18.20
N PRO A 69 -8.64 -28.55 17.53
CA PRO A 69 -8.17 -28.80 16.17
C PRO A 69 -8.60 -27.67 15.24
N MET A 70 -7.68 -27.20 14.39
CA MET A 70 -7.91 -26.07 13.47
C MET A 70 -9.14 -26.24 12.56
N GLU A 71 -9.56 -27.48 12.29
CA GLU A 71 -10.77 -27.80 11.53
C GLU A 71 -12.07 -27.35 12.18
N LEU A 72 -12.08 -27.23 13.50
CA LEU A 72 -13.25 -26.88 14.31
C LEU A 72 -13.32 -25.38 14.62
N ASP A 73 -12.29 -24.62 14.26
CA ASP A 73 -12.21 -23.19 14.53
C ASP A 73 -12.73 -22.36 13.34
N GLY A 74 -13.57 -21.37 13.64
CA GLY A 74 -13.99 -20.33 12.70
C GLY A 74 -13.45 -18.96 13.14
N VAL A 75 -13.02 -18.14 12.19
CA VAL A 75 -12.71 -16.72 12.49
C VAL A 75 -14.03 -15.97 12.58
N ASP A 76 -14.31 -15.43 13.76
CA ASP A 76 -15.53 -14.66 14.01
C ASP A 76 -15.60 -13.41 13.11
N GLU A 77 -16.82 -13.05 12.71
CA GLU A 77 -17.05 -11.95 11.78
C GLU A 77 -16.91 -10.57 12.47
N GLY A 78 -16.73 -9.52 11.67
CA GLY A 78 -16.71 -8.14 12.18
C GLY A 78 -15.43 -7.71 12.92
N GLN A 79 -14.39 -8.54 12.93
CA GLN A 79 -13.08 -8.16 13.49
C GLN A 79 -12.34 -7.20 12.54
N PRO A 80 -11.95 -6.00 13.00
CA PRO A 80 -11.19 -5.06 12.17
C PRO A 80 -9.74 -5.54 12.01
N ASN A 81 -9.23 -5.53 10.77
CA ASN A 81 -7.81 -5.71 10.53
C ASN A 81 -7.06 -4.41 10.85
N LEU A 82 -6.17 -4.44 11.85
CA LEU A 82 -5.34 -3.30 12.25
C LEU A 82 -3.96 -3.29 11.58
N GLN A 83 -3.62 -4.34 10.83
CA GLN A 83 -2.34 -4.43 10.14
C GLN A 83 -2.35 -3.64 8.83
N ALA A 84 -1.17 -3.19 8.41
CA ALA A 84 -1.00 -2.61 7.10
C ALA A 84 -1.37 -3.64 6.01
N ILE A 85 -2.22 -3.23 5.09
CA ILE A 85 -2.60 -4.05 3.94
C ILE A 85 -1.51 -4.02 2.87
N THR A 86 -1.39 -5.09 2.08
CA THR A 86 -0.42 -5.15 0.98
C THR A 86 -0.83 -4.18 -0.15
N THR A 87 0.12 -3.79 -1.02
CA THR A 87 -0.15 -2.91 -2.17
C THR A 87 -1.28 -3.45 -3.05
N GLU A 88 -1.32 -4.76 -3.29
CA GLU A 88 -2.41 -5.38 -4.05
C GLU A 88 -3.76 -5.27 -3.34
N GLN A 89 -3.80 -5.53 -2.04
CA GLN A 89 -5.02 -5.38 -1.23
C GLN A 89 -5.47 -3.93 -1.20
N TYR A 90 -4.54 -2.98 -1.09
CA TYR A 90 -4.83 -1.54 -1.16
C TYR A 90 -5.45 -1.16 -2.49
N ILE A 91 -4.88 -1.60 -3.62
CA ILE A 91 -5.43 -1.32 -4.96
C ILE A 91 -6.84 -1.92 -5.09
N LYS A 92 -7.02 -3.18 -4.70
CA LYS A 92 -8.33 -3.87 -4.74
C LYS A 92 -9.37 -3.15 -3.88
N THR A 93 -8.98 -2.74 -2.67
CA THR A 93 -9.84 -2.02 -1.73
C THR A 93 -10.22 -0.66 -2.30
N THR A 94 -9.24 0.13 -2.72
CA THR A 94 -9.46 1.47 -3.30
C THR A 94 -10.39 1.41 -4.50
N ARG A 95 -10.20 0.46 -5.42
CA ARG A 95 -11.09 0.28 -6.58
C ARG A 95 -12.52 -0.06 -6.18
N LYS A 96 -12.70 -0.85 -5.11
CA LYS A 96 -14.02 -1.22 -4.60
C LYS A 96 -14.70 -0.10 -3.80
N THR A 97 -13.92 0.73 -3.10
CA THR A 97 -14.44 1.81 -2.25
C THR A 97 -14.60 3.14 -2.97
N LEU A 98 -14.04 3.29 -4.17
CA LEU A 98 -14.19 4.49 -4.98
C LEU A 98 -15.65 4.68 -5.41
N VAL A 99 -16.25 5.78 -4.94
CA VAL A 99 -17.65 6.13 -5.24
C VAL A 99 -17.71 7.58 -5.70
N HIS A 100 -18.36 7.82 -6.84
CA HIS A 100 -18.58 9.19 -7.34
C HIS A 100 -19.44 10.02 -6.37
N PRO A 101 -19.21 11.34 -6.26
CA PRO A 101 -19.90 12.21 -5.30
C PRO A 101 -21.43 12.09 -5.33
N ASP A 102 -22.02 12.06 -6.53
CA ASP A 102 -23.47 11.93 -6.72
C ASP A 102 -24.03 10.58 -6.20
N LYS A 103 -23.30 9.49 -6.43
CA LYS A 103 -23.65 8.16 -5.86
C LYS A 103 -23.46 8.14 -4.34
N CYS A 104 -22.41 8.79 -3.83
CA CYS A 104 -22.16 8.92 -2.40
C CYS A 104 -23.32 9.68 -1.73
N TYR A 105 -23.74 10.82 -2.30
CA TYR A 105 -24.87 11.62 -1.83
C TYR A 105 -26.16 10.80 -1.70
N ARG A 106 -26.54 10.06 -2.76
CA ARG A 106 -27.70 9.16 -2.71
C ARG A 106 -27.56 8.04 -1.68
N MET A 107 -26.35 7.50 -1.51
CA MET A 107 -26.10 6.43 -0.55
C MET A 107 -26.24 6.91 0.89
N ILE A 108 -25.76 8.13 1.19
CA ILE A 108 -25.94 8.75 2.50
C ILE A 108 -27.43 8.93 2.81
N HIS A 109 -28.21 9.52 1.88
CA HIS A 109 -29.67 9.66 2.06
C HIS A 109 -30.36 8.32 2.31
N ARG A 110 -30.06 7.29 1.51
CA ARG A 110 -30.60 5.95 1.70
C ARG A 110 -30.26 5.35 3.06
N VAL A 111 -29.05 5.59 3.57
CA VAL A 111 -28.64 5.10 4.91
C VAL A 111 -29.40 5.84 5.99
N VAL A 112 -29.54 7.17 5.89
CA VAL A 112 -30.29 8.00 6.84
C VAL A 112 -31.77 7.56 6.89
N ASP A 113 -32.41 7.35 5.74
CA ASP A 113 -33.80 6.87 5.64
C ASP A 113 -33.98 5.51 6.30
N LYS A 114 -33.06 4.58 6.04
CA LYS A 114 -33.08 3.23 6.64
C LYS A 114 -32.90 3.26 8.16
N ARG A 115 -32.10 4.18 8.69
CA ARG A 115 -31.83 4.30 10.14
C ARG A 115 -33.03 4.82 10.92
N ARG A 116 -33.99 5.49 10.26
CA ARG A 116 -35.23 6.02 10.86
C ARG A 116 -35.00 6.72 12.20
N PHE A 117 -34.04 7.65 12.27
CA PHE A 117 -33.61 8.30 13.52
C PHE A 117 -34.79 8.85 14.37
N ASN A 118 -35.83 9.40 13.74
CA ASN A 118 -37.02 9.94 14.44
C ASN A 118 -37.90 8.86 15.13
N HIS A 119 -37.69 7.58 14.80
CA HIS A 119 -38.36 6.45 15.43
C HIS A 119 -37.49 5.77 16.50
N ASN A 120 -36.26 6.25 16.72
CA ASN A 120 -35.37 5.70 17.73
C ASN A 120 -35.84 6.12 19.14
N SER A 121 -36.17 5.13 19.97
CA SER A 121 -36.70 5.34 21.33
C SER A 121 -35.70 6.03 22.27
N TYR A 122 -34.40 5.77 22.11
CA TYR A 122 -33.36 6.43 22.90
C TYR A 122 -33.27 7.91 22.53
N LEU A 123 -33.16 8.25 21.25
CA LEU A 123 -33.08 9.66 20.80
C LEU A 123 -34.28 10.48 21.28
N ARG A 124 -35.48 9.89 21.21
CA ARG A 124 -36.70 10.53 21.71
C ARG A 124 -36.67 10.79 23.22
N LYS A 125 -36.18 9.83 24.02
CA LYS A 125 -36.01 10.01 25.48
C LYS A 125 -35.04 11.12 25.83
N PHE A 126 -34.00 11.32 25.01
CA PHE A 126 -33.04 12.42 25.18
C PHE A 126 -33.49 13.74 24.53
N GLY A 127 -34.69 13.80 23.92
CA GLY A 127 -35.19 15.00 23.24
C GLY A 127 -34.39 15.39 21.98
N ILE A 128 -33.63 14.46 21.40
CA ILE A 128 -32.80 14.70 20.21
C ILE A 128 -33.66 14.50 18.96
N ILE A 129 -33.72 15.53 18.11
CA ILE A 129 -34.40 15.51 16.82
C ILE A 129 -33.36 15.60 15.71
N VAL A 130 -33.43 14.71 14.73
CA VAL A 130 -32.51 14.68 13.58
C VAL A 130 -33.28 15.06 12.33
N ASP A 131 -32.88 16.14 11.65
CA ASP A 131 -33.39 16.44 10.31
C ASP A 131 -32.79 15.43 9.33
N VAL A 132 -33.64 14.55 8.81
CA VAL A 132 -33.28 13.49 7.87
C VAL A 132 -33.49 13.90 6.41
N ASN A 133 -34.22 14.98 6.16
CA ASN A 133 -34.65 15.37 4.82
C ASN A 133 -33.62 16.27 4.13
N LYS A 134 -32.82 17.00 4.91
CA LYS A 134 -31.89 18.02 4.39
C LYS A 134 -30.49 17.84 4.96
N MET A 135 -29.50 17.90 4.07
CA MET A 135 -28.12 18.08 4.49
C MET A 135 -27.86 19.53 4.85
N LEU A 136 -26.96 19.77 5.81
CA LEU A 136 -26.54 21.11 6.20
C LEU A 136 -25.91 21.82 4.99
N LEU A 137 -26.48 22.97 4.61
CA LEU A 137 -25.93 23.83 3.57
C LEU A 137 -24.88 24.76 4.19
N ILE A 138 -23.66 24.70 3.68
CA ILE A 138 -22.52 25.51 4.14
C ILE A 138 -22.13 26.46 3.01
N SER A 139 -22.00 27.75 3.32
CA SER A 139 -21.53 28.74 2.35
C SER A 139 -20.02 28.61 2.17
N GLY A 140 -19.61 28.07 1.03
CA GLY A 140 -18.21 28.03 0.60
C GLY A 140 -17.84 29.23 -0.27
N ARG A 141 -16.54 29.47 -0.45
CA ARG A 141 -16.00 30.42 -1.43
C ARG A 141 -15.03 29.73 -2.37
N ILE A 142 -15.14 30.01 -3.67
CA ILE A 142 -14.18 29.54 -4.67
C ILE A 142 -13.10 30.61 -4.79
N LEU A 143 -11.85 30.23 -4.48
CA LEU A 143 -10.73 31.14 -4.66
C LEU A 143 -10.40 31.25 -6.16
N PRO A 144 -10.02 32.46 -6.64
CA PRO A 144 -9.52 32.59 -8.00
C PRO A 144 -8.29 31.71 -8.18
N SER A 145 -8.19 31.09 -9.36
CA SER A 145 -7.05 30.24 -9.68
C SER A 145 -5.79 31.10 -9.83
N PRO A 146 -4.63 30.64 -9.31
CA PRO A 146 -3.40 31.40 -9.47
C PRO A 146 -2.94 31.39 -10.93
N GLU A 147 -2.17 32.41 -11.28
CA GLU A 147 -1.46 32.49 -12.56
C GLU A 147 -0.06 31.87 -12.42
N ILE A 148 0.35 31.10 -13.42
CA ILE A 148 1.68 30.47 -13.45
C ILE A 148 2.54 31.16 -14.50
N LYS A 149 3.72 31.64 -14.10
CA LYS A 149 4.66 32.34 -14.98
C LYS A 149 5.75 31.39 -15.49
N TYR A 150 5.86 31.28 -16.81
CA TYR A 150 6.90 30.55 -17.53
C TYR A 150 7.68 31.47 -18.46
N LYS A 151 8.77 30.97 -19.05
CA LYS A 151 9.43 31.63 -20.17
C LYS A 151 8.82 31.19 -21.50
N LEU A 152 8.76 32.11 -22.47
CA LEU A 152 8.28 31.80 -23.82
C LEU A 152 9.31 30.98 -24.61
N SER A 153 10.58 31.37 -24.52
CA SER A 153 11.72 30.65 -25.09
C SER A 153 12.94 30.79 -24.19
N ASP A 154 14.04 30.13 -24.55
CA ASP A 154 15.30 30.19 -23.81
C ASP A 154 15.94 31.60 -23.85
N ILE A 155 15.64 32.37 -24.90
CA ILE A 155 16.27 33.69 -25.17
C ILE A 155 15.38 34.84 -24.70
N ASP A 156 14.06 34.64 -24.64
CA ASP A 156 13.12 35.71 -24.30
C ASP A 156 13.22 36.14 -22.84
N GLN A 157 13.22 37.47 -22.63
CA GLN A 157 13.15 38.09 -21.30
C GLN A 157 11.72 38.21 -20.76
N TYR A 158 10.72 37.99 -21.60
CA TYR A 158 9.31 38.16 -21.24
C TYR A 158 8.72 36.87 -20.66
N ASP A 159 8.04 37.02 -19.52
CA ASP A 159 7.24 35.95 -18.92
C ASP A 159 5.96 35.74 -19.74
N ILE A 160 5.57 34.48 -19.91
CA ILE A 160 4.22 34.10 -20.34
C ILE A 160 3.43 33.58 -19.13
N ILE A 161 2.16 33.98 -19.07
CA ILE A 161 1.23 33.58 -18.03
C ILE A 161 0.38 32.43 -18.55
N GLU A 162 0.35 31.33 -17.80
CA GLU A 162 -0.54 30.19 -18.02
C GLU A 162 -1.64 30.21 -16.96
N GLY A 163 -2.89 30.13 -17.42
CA GLY A 163 -4.06 30.09 -16.55
C GLY A 163 -4.32 28.68 -16.02
N VAL A 164 -4.51 28.54 -14.71
CA VAL A 164 -4.92 27.27 -14.10
C VAL A 164 -6.43 27.09 -14.29
N GLN A 165 -6.81 25.98 -14.92
CA GLN A 165 -8.21 25.60 -15.14
C GLN A 165 -8.55 24.38 -14.27
N ILE A 166 -9.47 24.55 -13.32
CA ILE A 166 -9.95 23.46 -12.45
C ILE A 166 -8.77 22.74 -11.76
N GLY A 167 -7.81 23.53 -11.24
CA GLY A 167 -6.62 23.00 -10.56
C GLY A 167 -5.61 22.29 -11.48
N ARG A 168 -5.72 22.43 -12.81
CA ARG A 168 -4.80 21.85 -13.79
C ARG A 168 -4.25 22.92 -14.73
N TRP A 169 -3.05 22.70 -15.23
CA TRP A 169 -2.44 23.53 -16.27
C TRP A 169 -1.55 22.65 -17.15
N TRP A 170 -1.24 23.14 -18.35
CA TRP A 170 -0.36 22.43 -19.27
C TRP A 170 1.09 22.83 -19.03
N LEU A 171 1.99 21.84 -19.03
CA LEU A 171 3.41 22.09 -19.10
C LEU A 171 3.84 22.03 -20.56
N ASN A 172 3.85 23.17 -21.25
CA ASN A 172 4.25 23.30 -22.66
C ASN A 172 5.16 24.52 -22.93
N LYS A 173 5.71 25.13 -21.87
CA LYS A 173 6.56 26.32 -21.90
C LYS A 173 7.92 26.06 -21.26
N PHE A 174 8.87 26.95 -21.48
CA PHE A 174 10.20 26.86 -20.88
C PHE A 174 10.14 27.15 -19.38
N PHE A 175 10.88 26.40 -18.57
CA PHE A 175 10.96 26.67 -17.15
C PHE A 175 11.55 28.06 -16.89
N LYS A 176 11.03 28.75 -15.88
CA LYS A 176 11.46 30.12 -15.55
C LYS A 176 12.92 30.19 -15.09
N LYS A 177 13.35 29.20 -14.30
CA LYS A 177 14.74 29.01 -13.89
C LYS A 177 15.15 27.61 -14.33
N VAL A 178 16.20 27.53 -15.12
CA VAL A 178 16.78 26.28 -15.59
C VAL A 178 18.19 26.19 -15.04
N HIS A 179 18.57 24.98 -14.62
CA HIS A 179 19.96 24.63 -14.37
C HIS A 179 20.45 23.75 -15.52
N GLU A 180 21.58 24.12 -16.13
CA GLU A 180 22.22 23.28 -17.13
C GLU A 180 22.93 22.12 -16.44
N ILE A 181 22.68 20.91 -16.92
CA ILE A 181 23.29 19.70 -16.36
C ILE A 181 24.56 19.40 -17.15
N ARG A 182 25.71 19.51 -16.50
CA ARG A 182 27.01 19.37 -17.17
C ARG A 182 27.45 17.93 -17.29
N THR A 183 27.19 17.15 -16.25
CA THR A 183 27.64 15.78 -16.08
C THR A 183 26.51 14.96 -15.49
N TRP A 184 26.16 13.86 -16.16
CA TRP A 184 25.10 13.00 -15.70
C TRP A 184 25.35 11.55 -16.13
N ALA A 185 24.67 10.64 -15.45
CA ALA A 185 24.82 9.22 -15.67
C ALA A 185 23.47 8.51 -15.73
N ILE A 186 23.44 7.39 -16.45
CA ILE A 186 22.33 6.47 -16.48
C ILE A 186 22.83 5.08 -16.06
N VAL A 187 22.18 4.50 -15.06
CA VAL A 187 22.56 3.22 -14.48
C VAL A 187 21.37 2.28 -14.61
N LEU A 188 21.49 1.28 -15.46
CA LEU A 188 20.53 0.18 -15.53
C LEU A 188 20.90 -0.87 -14.49
N VAL A 189 19.93 -1.21 -13.65
CA VAL A 189 20.01 -2.25 -12.65
C VAL A 189 18.94 -3.28 -12.94
N SER A 190 19.36 -4.52 -13.16
CA SER A 190 18.48 -5.67 -13.39
C SER A 190 18.80 -6.80 -12.41
N GLN A 191 17.85 -7.70 -12.15
CA GLN A 191 18.07 -8.87 -11.29
C GLN A 191 19.31 -9.69 -11.72
N HIS A 192 19.55 -9.77 -13.03
CA HIS A 192 20.73 -10.37 -13.63
C HIS A 192 21.52 -9.31 -14.42
N LYS A 193 22.70 -9.70 -14.94
CA LYS A 193 23.45 -8.82 -15.83
C LYS A 193 22.56 -8.42 -17.02
N PRO A 194 22.38 -7.13 -17.30
CA PRO A 194 21.49 -6.70 -18.37
C PRO A 194 21.86 -7.28 -19.74
N ASP A 195 20.84 -7.66 -20.51
CA ASP A 195 20.99 -8.11 -21.89
C ASP A 195 21.06 -6.93 -22.88
N ASP A 196 21.39 -7.23 -24.14
CA ASP A 196 21.54 -6.23 -25.21
C ASP A 196 20.24 -5.47 -25.50
N GLN A 197 19.07 -6.11 -25.29
CA GLN A 197 17.77 -5.48 -25.50
C GLN A 197 17.50 -4.43 -24.43
N GLN A 198 17.72 -4.76 -23.15
CA GLN A 198 17.58 -3.84 -22.03
C GLN A 198 18.56 -2.67 -22.15
N ILE A 199 19.80 -2.94 -22.57
CA ILE A 199 20.81 -1.91 -22.85
C ILE A 199 20.34 -0.99 -23.97
N CYS A 200 19.85 -1.53 -25.09
CA CYS A 200 19.33 -0.76 -26.22
C CYS A 200 18.14 0.14 -25.80
N LEU A 201 17.19 -0.40 -25.03
CA LEU A 201 16.06 0.36 -24.51
C LEU A 201 16.51 1.49 -23.58
N THR A 202 17.51 1.24 -22.74
CA THR A 202 18.11 2.24 -21.85
C THR A 202 18.74 3.39 -22.63
N ARG A 203 19.46 3.10 -23.72
CA ARG A 203 20.02 4.12 -24.62
C ARG A 203 18.94 4.92 -25.33
N ASN A 204 17.89 4.26 -25.84
CA ASN A 204 16.76 4.97 -26.46
C ASN A 204 16.06 5.90 -25.46
N PHE A 205 15.91 5.44 -24.22
CA PHE A 205 15.35 6.26 -23.14
C PHE A 205 16.25 7.46 -22.80
N SER A 206 17.57 7.27 -22.71
CA SER A 206 18.51 8.36 -22.44
C SER A 206 18.44 9.45 -23.52
N GLN A 207 18.40 9.06 -24.80
CA GLN A 207 18.22 9.99 -25.91
C GLN A 207 16.85 10.69 -25.87
N ARG A 208 15.78 9.97 -25.49
CA ARG A 208 14.44 10.55 -25.41
C ARG A 208 14.33 11.59 -24.30
N ILE A 209 14.97 11.39 -23.15
CA ILE A 209 15.04 12.39 -22.09
C ILE A 209 15.64 13.69 -22.63
N LEU A 210 16.76 13.63 -23.34
CA LEU A 210 17.41 14.81 -23.92
C LEU A 210 16.47 15.59 -24.85
N GLN A 211 15.73 14.87 -25.70
CA GLN A 211 14.76 15.47 -26.62
C GLN A 211 13.55 16.11 -25.92
N VAL A 212 13.09 15.52 -24.80
CA VAL A 212 11.92 16.03 -24.07
C VAL A 212 12.33 17.20 -23.19
N MET A 213 13.45 17.10 -22.49
CA MET A 213 13.92 18.11 -21.55
C MET A 213 14.35 19.41 -22.24
N SER A 214 14.94 19.31 -23.44
CA SER A 214 15.31 20.48 -24.25
C SER A 214 14.10 21.35 -24.64
N LYS A 215 12.91 20.74 -24.84
CA LYS A 215 11.66 21.48 -25.11
C LYS A 215 11.22 22.36 -23.94
N TYR A 216 11.67 22.04 -22.73
CA TYR A 216 11.39 22.81 -21.51
C TYR A 216 12.56 23.71 -21.09
N GLY A 217 13.59 23.80 -21.94
CA GLY A 217 14.78 24.60 -21.71
C GLY A 217 15.89 23.90 -20.95
N VAL A 218 15.67 22.69 -20.41
CA VAL A 218 16.70 21.98 -19.64
C VAL A 218 17.72 21.36 -20.60
N ARG A 219 18.95 21.87 -20.53
CA ARG A 219 20.08 21.43 -21.36
C ARG A 219 20.95 20.45 -20.59
N PHE A 220 21.32 19.35 -21.24
CA PHE A 220 22.33 18.41 -20.78
C PHE A 220 23.53 18.54 -21.73
N ASN A 221 24.66 19.01 -21.20
CA ASN A 221 25.84 19.37 -22.00
C ASN A 221 26.87 18.23 -22.09
N SER A 222 26.49 16.99 -21.79
CA SER A 222 27.32 15.80 -21.96
C SER A 222 26.54 14.58 -22.45
N VAL A 223 27.26 13.67 -23.10
CA VAL A 223 26.81 12.29 -23.28
C VAL A 223 26.66 11.65 -21.90
N PRO A 224 25.58 10.88 -21.62
CA PRO A 224 25.44 10.21 -20.34
C PRO A 224 26.56 9.19 -20.13
N ILE A 225 27.05 9.10 -18.90
CA ILE A 225 27.87 7.97 -18.48
C ILE A 225 26.94 6.77 -18.30
N GLU A 226 27.07 5.77 -19.17
CA GLU A 226 26.23 4.58 -19.17
C GLU A 226 26.84 3.45 -18.35
N LYS A 227 26.07 2.86 -17.44
CA LYS A 227 26.48 1.76 -16.57
C LYS A 227 25.37 0.71 -16.50
N TYR A 228 25.77 -0.56 -16.54
CA TYR A 228 24.85 -1.71 -16.66
C TYR A 228 25.27 -2.75 -15.63
N ASP A 229 24.56 -2.82 -14.52
CA ASP A 229 24.95 -3.60 -13.35
C ASP A 229 23.83 -4.58 -12.95
N ALA A 230 24.22 -5.73 -12.38
CA ALA A 230 23.26 -6.59 -11.70
C ALA A 230 22.85 -5.97 -10.35
N ALA A 231 21.69 -6.34 -9.83
CA ALA A 231 21.09 -5.85 -8.59
C ALA A 231 21.82 -6.34 -7.33
N ILE A 232 23.11 -6.03 -7.22
CA ILE A 232 23.97 -6.34 -6.09
C ILE A 232 24.24 -5.03 -5.35
N LEU A 233 23.85 -4.98 -4.08
CA LEU A 233 23.92 -3.76 -3.26
C LEU A 233 25.31 -3.13 -3.25
N GLN A 234 26.36 -3.93 -3.03
CA GLN A 234 27.75 -3.44 -3.01
C GLN A 234 28.19 -2.84 -4.36
N THR A 235 27.79 -3.46 -5.47
CA THR A 235 28.12 -2.98 -6.82
C THR A 235 27.49 -1.62 -7.08
N ILE A 236 26.22 -1.44 -6.73
CA ILE A 236 25.49 -0.19 -6.92
C ILE A 236 26.02 0.92 -6.02
N LEU A 237 26.46 0.57 -4.81
CA LEU A 237 27.13 1.49 -3.90
C LEU A 237 28.47 1.99 -4.45
N ASN A 238 29.32 1.07 -4.90
CA ASN A 238 30.59 1.41 -5.52
C ASN A 238 30.36 2.27 -6.77
N ARG A 239 29.33 1.93 -7.57
CA ARG A 239 28.96 2.69 -8.75
C ARG A 239 28.50 4.10 -8.41
N MET A 240 27.67 4.25 -7.38
CA MET A 240 27.22 5.57 -6.94
C MET A 240 28.41 6.44 -6.50
N ASN A 241 29.37 5.87 -5.76
CA ASN A 241 30.57 6.59 -5.33
C ASN A 241 31.46 6.98 -6.52
N GLU A 242 31.68 6.07 -7.46
CA GLU A 242 32.42 6.35 -8.71
C GLU A 242 31.78 7.53 -9.46
N LEU A 243 30.47 7.51 -9.68
CA LEU A 243 29.77 8.57 -10.41
C LEU A 243 29.76 9.91 -9.65
N LYS A 244 29.69 9.88 -8.31
CA LYS A 244 29.87 11.07 -7.47
C LYS A 244 31.28 11.66 -7.63
N MET A 245 32.32 10.83 -7.62
CA MET A 245 33.71 11.26 -7.81
C MET A 245 33.97 11.83 -9.21
N LEU A 246 33.27 11.32 -10.22
CA LEU A 246 33.26 11.89 -11.58
C LEU A 246 32.47 13.21 -11.68
N GLY A 247 31.92 13.70 -10.57
CA GLY A 247 31.20 14.96 -10.50
C GLY A 247 29.84 14.93 -11.18
N CYS A 248 29.17 13.77 -11.27
CA CYS A 248 27.82 13.69 -11.84
C CYS A 248 26.83 14.50 -10.99
N GLU A 249 26.16 15.47 -11.61
CA GLU A 249 25.13 16.30 -10.99
C GLU A 249 23.81 15.53 -10.85
N VAL A 250 23.54 14.64 -11.81
CA VAL A 250 22.34 13.80 -11.85
C VAL A 250 22.70 12.36 -12.21
N ILE A 251 22.17 11.41 -11.44
CA ILE A 251 22.28 9.97 -11.74
C ILE A 251 20.85 9.41 -11.84
N ILE A 252 20.53 8.85 -13.00
CA ILE A 252 19.23 8.23 -13.28
C ILE A 252 19.38 6.72 -13.18
N TYR A 253 18.72 6.10 -12.21
CA TYR A 253 18.66 4.65 -12.07
C TYR A 253 17.42 4.10 -12.77
N ILE A 254 17.60 3.15 -13.68
CA ILE A 254 16.54 2.33 -14.25
C ILE A 254 16.56 1.00 -13.51
N LEU A 255 15.45 0.65 -12.87
CA LEU A 255 15.31 -0.59 -12.10
C LEU A 255 14.39 -1.53 -12.87
N ASP A 256 14.90 -2.70 -13.26
CA ASP A 256 14.13 -3.75 -13.93
C ASP A 256 13.99 -4.99 -13.04
N GLN A 257 12.75 -5.33 -12.69
CA GLN A 257 12.39 -6.46 -11.82
C GLN A 257 13.15 -6.49 -10.48
N VAL A 258 13.52 -5.32 -9.97
CA VAL A 258 14.24 -5.21 -8.70
C VAL A 258 13.26 -4.89 -7.57
N GLY A 259 13.38 -5.58 -6.44
CA GLY A 259 12.53 -5.35 -5.26
C GLY A 259 12.74 -3.97 -4.64
N ASP A 260 11.78 -3.56 -3.79
CA ASP A 260 11.77 -2.25 -3.12
C ASP A 260 13.02 -1.99 -2.26
N GLU A 261 13.69 -3.03 -1.79
CA GLU A 261 14.93 -2.96 -1.02
C GLU A 261 16.02 -2.16 -1.75
N MET A 262 16.18 -2.38 -3.05
CA MET A 262 17.22 -1.71 -3.84
C MET A 262 16.88 -0.25 -4.13
N TYR A 263 15.62 0.06 -4.39
CA TYR A 263 15.15 1.43 -4.51
C TYR A 263 15.38 2.19 -3.20
N ASN A 264 15.02 1.57 -2.07
CA ASN A 264 15.19 2.15 -0.74
C ASN A 264 16.67 2.36 -0.42
N ALA A 265 17.53 1.40 -0.74
CA ALA A 265 18.98 1.53 -0.59
C ALA A 265 19.51 2.72 -1.40
N ILE A 266 19.23 2.80 -2.70
CA ILE A 266 19.66 3.90 -3.57
C ILE A 266 19.21 5.25 -2.98
N LYS A 267 17.96 5.35 -2.53
CA LYS A 267 17.44 6.58 -1.92
C LYS A 267 18.10 6.91 -0.58
N GLN A 268 18.38 5.90 0.25
CA GLN A 268 19.06 6.09 1.52
C GLN A 268 20.49 6.60 1.29
N PHE A 269 21.26 5.97 0.41
CA PHE A 269 22.64 6.37 0.10
C PHE A 269 22.75 7.68 -0.67
N ALA A 270 21.73 8.05 -1.45
CA ALA A 270 21.66 9.36 -2.08
C ALA A 270 21.38 10.48 -1.07
N LYS A 271 20.58 10.20 -0.02
CA LYS A 271 20.24 11.17 1.04
C LYS A 271 21.34 11.34 2.08
N ILE A 272 22.08 10.26 2.39
CA ILE A 272 23.24 10.31 3.26
C ILE A 272 24.36 11.01 2.46
N LYS A 273 24.35 12.34 2.51
CA LYS A 273 25.47 13.16 2.05
C LYS A 273 26.58 13.12 3.10
N ILE A 274 27.78 12.77 2.63
CA ILE A 274 29.04 13.38 3.08
C ILE A 274 29.06 14.80 2.52
#